data_AF-A0A1H1Z676-F1
#
_entry.id   AF-A0A1H1Z676-F1
#
_cell.length_a   1.000
_cell.length_b   1.000
_cell.length_c   1.000
_cell.angle_alpha   90.00
_cell.angle_beta   90.00
_cell.angle_gamma   90.00
#
_symmetry.space_group_name_H-M   'P 1'
#
loop_
_entity.id
_entity.type
_entity.pdbx_description
1 polymer ?
#
loop_
_entity_poly.entity_id
_entity_poly.type
_entity_poly.pdbx_seq_one_letter_code
_entity_poly.pdbx_strand_id
1 'polypeptide(L)'
;MAKIIRKTAPKKTASKSQPAMAQRAGKSRVQSRAKPAQEKSAKKAAAKSVPKRAAAKSPGASKGGAQAVKPWTAAEVYEAFSRFRKANPEPKGELEHLNPYTLLVAVVLSAQATDAGVNKATRALFAVADTPQKMLALGEDTVRDYIKTIGLYRNKAKNVIALSQKLIAEFGGEVPRTRAEIESLPGAGRKTANVVLNMAFSEHTMAVDTHVFRVSNRTGLAPGKTPLEVELGLERVIPSEFMLHAHHWLILHGRYTCLARSPRCELCLINDLCRWPEKTV
;
A
#
# COMPACT_ATOMS: atom_id res chain seq x y z
N MET A 1 32.65 53.98 -36.10
CA MET A 1 31.95 52.84 -36.76
C MET A 1 30.77 52.46 -35.87
N ALA A 2 29.57 53.06 -35.98
CA ALA A 2 28.42 52.68 -36.86
C ALA A 2 28.08 51.17 -36.72
N LYS A 3 26.89 50.66 -36.33
CA LYS A 3 25.45 51.06 -36.37
C LYS A 3 24.73 50.34 -35.19
N ILE A 4 23.85 50.91 -34.36
CA ILE A 4 22.42 51.26 -34.53
C ILE A 4 21.59 50.24 -35.34
N ILE A 5 20.78 49.41 -34.66
CA ILE A 5 19.45 49.00 -35.15
C ILE A 5 18.45 49.00 -33.98
N ARG A 6 17.56 50.02 -33.98
CA ARG A 6 16.24 50.03 -33.33
C ARG A 6 15.22 49.47 -34.33
N LYS A 7 14.16 48.81 -33.82
CA LYS A 7 12.75 48.80 -34.30
C LYS A 7 12.04 47.55 -33.75
N THR A 8 10.78 47.49 -33.33
CA THR A 8 9.70 48.44 -32.99
C THR A 8 8.57 47.55 -32.47
N ALA A 9 7.93 47.91 -31.35
CA ALA A 9 6.68 47.30 -30.89
C ALA A 9 5.46 47.93 -31.62
N PRO A 10 4.37 47.19 -31.89
CA PRO A 10 3.12 47.81 -32.29
C PRO A 10 2.22 48.14 -31.09
N LYS A 11 1.42 49.18 -31.30
CA LYS A 11 0.57 49.90 -30.36
C LYS A 11 -0.76 49.19 -30.04
N LYS A 12 -1.27 49.57 -28.87
CA LYS A 12 -2.63 49.44 -28.32
C LYS A 12 -3.77 49.62 -29.33
N THR A 13 -4.83 48.84 -29.16
CA THR A 13 -6.22 49.25 -29.44
C THR A 13 -7.08 49.00 -28.20
N ALA A 14 -7.74 50.06 -27.76
CA ALA A 14 -8.70 50.04 -26.67
C ALA A 14 -10.05 49.47 -27.15
N SER A 15 -10.73 48.72 -26.29
CA SER A 15 -12.19 48.60 -26.35
C SER A 15 -12.75 48.73 -24.93
N LYS A 16 -13.70 49.66 -24.81
CA LYS A 16 -14.42 50.05 -23.60
C LYS A 16 -15.56 49.06 -23.31
N SER A 17 -16.16 49.27 -22.14
CA SER A 17 -17.54 48.99 -21.72
C SER A 17 -17.84 47.66 -20.99
N GLN A 18 -17.82 47.75 -19.65
CA GLN A 18 -18.89 47.21 -18.81
C GLN A 18 -20.18 48.03 -19.02
N PRO A 19 -21.35 47.48 -18.65
CA PRO A 19 -21.91 47.92 -17.36
C PRO A 19 -22.41 46.77 -16.48
N ALA A 20 -22.50 47.11 -15.19
CA ALA A 20 -23.10 46.34 -14.10
C ALA A 20 -24.62 46.57 -14.00
N MET A 21 -25.24 45.88 -13.02
CA MET A 21 -26.63 45.95 -12.50
C MET A 21 -27.54 44.79 -12.96
N ALA A 22 -28.36 44.14 -12.13
CA ALA A 22 -28.63 44.26 -10.69
C ALA A 22 -29.39 42.99 -10.20
N GLN A 23 -29.56 42.95 -8.88
CA GLN A 23 -30.13 41.93 -7.99
C GLN A 23 -31.62 41.61 -8.19
N ARG A 24 -32.05 40.44 -7.68
CA ARG A 24 -33.26 40.18 -6.83
C ARG A 24 -33.28 38.69 -6.48
N ALA A 25 -33.06 38.26 -5.23
CA ALA A 25 -33.97 38.27 -4.08
C ALA A 25 -35.27 37.46 -4.30
N GLY A 26 -35.37 36.31 -3.61
CA GLY A 26 -36.57 35.48 -3.53
C GLY A 26 -36.43 34.39 -2.46
N LYS A 27 -36.70 34.75 -1.19
CA LYS A 27 -36.94 33.80 -0.09
C LYS A 27 -38.32 33.16 -0.30
N SER A 28 -38.45 31.87 -0.03
CA SER A 28 -39.66 31.35 0.62
C SER A 28 -39.34 30.10 1.44
N ARG A 29 -39.86 30.13 2.67
CA ARG A 29 -39.74 29.18 3.76
C ARG A 29 -41.17 28.73 4.05
N VAL A 30 -41.47 27.43 4.01
CA VAL A 30 -42.65 26.82 4.65
C VAL A 30 -42.23 25.38 5.01
N GLN A 31 -41.84 25.09 6.26
CA GLN A 31 -42.69 24.62 7.38
C GLN A 31 -43.54 23.39 7.02
N SER A 32 -43.12 22.18 7.42
CA SER A 32 -43.61 21.49 8.63
C SER A 32 -45.14 21.32 8.70
N ARG A 33 -45.62 20.07 8.66
CA ARG A 33 -46.58 19.53 9.65
C ARG A 33 -46.85 18.05 9.42
N ALA A 34 -46.92 17.34 10.55
CA ALA A 34 -47.21 15.93 10.68
C ALA A 34 -48.70 15.68 10.95
N LYS A 35 -49.17 14.49 10.51
CA LYS A 35 -50.23 13.62 11.07
C LYS A 35 -51.71 14.13 11.02
N PRO A 36 -52.75 13.26 11.20
CA PRO A 36 -52.73 11.85 11.63
C PRO A 36 -53.65 10.85 10.86
N ALA A 37 -53.37 9.57 11.15
CA ALA A 37 -54.29 8.43 11.39
C ALA A 37 -55.40 8.06 10.38
N GLN A 38 -55.38 6.78 9.96
CA GLN A 38 -56.53 5.91 10.22
C GLN A 38 -56.12 4.44 10.34
N GLU A 39 -56.63 3.88 11.41
CA GLU A 39 -56.51 2.54 11.98
C GLU A 39 -57.39 1.53 11.21
N LYS A 40 -56.93 0.28 11.06
CA LYS A 40 -57.84 -0.88 10.93
C LYS A 40 -57.15 -2.21 11.22
N SER A 41 -57.62 -2.79 12.33
CA SER A 41 -57.87 -4.20 12.63
C SER A 41 -56.74 -5.24 12.64
N ALA A 42 -56.48 -5.65 13.87
CA ALA A 42 -56.03 -6.94 14.37
C ALA A 42 -56.39 -8.17 13.51
N LYS A 43 -55.39 -9.05 13.34
CA LYS A 43 -55.56 -10.51 13.42
C LYS A 43 -54.40 -11.13 14.19
N LYS A 44 -54.79 -11.92 15.19
CA LYS A 44 -54.00 -12.65 16.17
C LYS A 44 -53.60 -14.00 15.55
N ALA A 45 -52.33 -14.38 15.55
CA ALA A 45 -51.91 -15.76 15.32
C ALA A 45 -50.54 -16.08 15.94
N ALA A 46 -50.59 -16.95 16.95
CA ALA A 46 -49.61 -17.95 17.37
C ALA A 46 -48.12 -17.57 17.43
N ALA A 47 -47.64 -17.33 18.65
CA ALA A 47 -46.23 -17.42 19.00
C ALA A 47 -45.73 -18.86 18.81
N LYS A 48 -44.88 -19.08 17.81
CA LYS A 48 -44.07 -20.30 17.69
C LYS A 48 -42.75 -20.06 18.42
N SER A 49 -42.49 -20.91 19.41
CA SER A 49 -41.24 -21.03 20.16
C SER A 49 -40.08 -21.40 19.22
N VAL A 50 -39.02 -20.59 19.24
CA VAL A 50 -37.75 -20.89 18.58
C VAL A 50 -36.93 -21.80 19.51
N PRO A 51 -36.47 -22.99 19.08
CA PRO A 51 -35.60 -23.82 19.92
C PRO A 51 -34.20 -23.21 20.01
N LYS A 52 -33.69 -23.03 21.23
CA LYS A 52 -32.29 -22.72 21.53
C LYS A 52 -31.40 -23.82 20.97
N ARG A 53 -30.67 -23.53 19.89
CA ARG A 53 -29.62 -24.42 19.38
C ARG A 53 -28.42 -24.34 20.31
N ALA A 54 -28.11 -25.47 20.96
CA ALA A 54 -26.95 -25.63 21.82
C ALA A 54 -25.65 -25.34 21.05
N ALA A 55 -24.74 -24.62 21.70
CA ALA A 55 -23.41 -24.34 21.19
C ALA A 55 -22.62 -25.64 21.04
N ALA A 56 -22.40 -26.07 19.79
CA ALA A 56 -21.47 -27.14 19.47
C ALA A 56 -20.04 -26.62 19.67
N LYS A 57 -19.32 -27.23 20.62
CA LYS A 57 -17.88 -27.03 20.86
C LYS A 57 -17.12 -27.39 19.57
N SER A 58 -16.36 -26.45 19.02
CA SER A 58 -15.41 -26.73 17.95
C SER A 58 -14.22 -27.53 18.51
N PRO A 59 -13.75 -28.59 17.83
CA PRO A 59 -12.63 -29.40 18.31
C PRO A 59 -11.29 -28.68 18.08
N GLY A 60 -10.53 -28.54 19.17
CA GLY A 60 -9.06 -28.60 19.22
C GLY A 60 -8.26 -27.68 18.29
N ALA A 61 -8.09 -26.42 18.66
CA ALA A 61 -6.88 -25.69 18.29
C ALA A 61 -5.71 -26.35 19.03
N SER A 62 -4.81 -27.02 18.30
CA SER A 62 -3.57 -27.55 18.86
C SER A 62 -2.75 -26.40 19.46
N LYS A 63 -2.65 -26.36 20.80
CA LYS A 63 -1.74 -25.48 21.53
C LYS A 63 -0.30 -25.98 21.34
N GLY A 64 0.31 -25.66 20.21
CA GLY A 64 1.76 -25.69 20.05
C GLY A 64 2.31 -24.33 20.45
N GLY A 65 2.81 -24.20 21.69
CA GLY A 65 3.57 -23.01 22.07
C GLY A 65 4.83 -22.96 21.20
N ALA A 66 4.92 -21.99 20.29
CA ALA A 66 6.13 -21.76 19.52
C ALA A 66 7.28 -21.52 20.50
N GLN A 67 8.22 -22.46 20.59
CA GLN A 67 9.46 -22.23 21.32
C GLN A 67 10.17 -21.01 20.70
N ALA A 68 10.59 -20.08 21.55
CA ALA A 68 11.25 -18.86 21.11
C ALA A 68 12.58 -19.22 20.44
N VAL A 69 12.68 -18.97 19.14
CA VAL A 69 13.90 -19.16 18.36
C VAL A 69 14.98 -18.22 18.90
N LYS A 70 16.18 -18.76 19.21
CA LYS A 70 17.31 -17.95 19.70
C LYS A 70 17.67 -16.86 18.68
N PRO A 71 17.77 -15.58 19.08
CA PRO A 71 18.18 -14.52 18.18
C PRO A 71 19.61 -14.69 17.65
N TRP A 72 19.87 -14.20 16.44
CA TRP A 72 21.22 -14.10 15.88
C TRP A 72 22.10 -13.11 16.64
N THR A 73 23.40 -13.40 16.65
CA THR A 73 24.45 -12.46 17.03
C THR A 73 24.70 -11.43 15.93
N ALA A 74 25.31 -10.30 16.27
CA ALA A 74 25.66 -9.27 15.29
C ALA A 74 26.55 -9.80 14.15
N ALA A 75 27.48 -10.72 14.45
CA ALA A 75 28.35 -11.36 13.47
C ALA A 75 27.55 -12.23 12.47
N GLU A 76 26.57 -12.99 12.96
CA GLU A 76 25.71 -13.81 12.10
C GLU A 76 24.79 -12.95 11.22
N VAL A 77 24.27 -11.84 11.76
CA VAL A 77 23.51 -10.86 10.97
C VAL A 77 24.40 -10.30 9.85
N TYR A 78 25.60 -9.82 10.18
CA TYR A 78 26.54 -9.27 9.21
C TYR A 78 26.89 -10.28 8.11
N GLU A 79 27.18 -11.53 8.50
CA GLU A 79 27.50 -12.61 7.57
C GLU A 79 26.31 -12.91 6.64
N ALA A 80 25.09 -13.04 7.18
CA ALA A 80 23.89 -13.27 6.39
C ALA A 80 23.69 -12.19 5.31
N PHE A 81 23.77 -10.91 5.69
CA PHE A 81 23.60 -9.80 4.77
C PHE A 81 24.77 -9.64 3.79
N SER A 82 26.00 -10.00 4.19
CA SER A 82 27.14 -10.08 3.28
C SER A 82 26.93 -11.14 2.19
N ARG A 83 26.35 -12.30 2.53
CA ARG A 83 25.99 -13.34 1.54
C ARG A 83 24.88 -12.89 0.62
N PHE A 84 23.84 -12.22 1.14
CA PHE A 84 22.78 -11.63 0.31
C PHE A 84 23.33 -10.60 -0.67
N ARG A 85 24.17 -9.67 -0.20
CA ARG A 85 24.85 -8.67 -1.03
C ARG A 85 25.72 -9.31 -2.11
N LYS A 86 26.48 -10.36 -1.77
CA LYS A 86 27.29 -11.09 -2.74
C LYS A 86 26.45 -11.79 -3.82
N ALA A 87 25.32 -12.38 -3.43
CA ALA A 87 24.44 -13.12 -4.35
C ALA A 87 23.61 -12.18 -5.25
N ASN A 88 23.20 -11.03 -4.73
CA ASN A 88 22.41 -10.05 -5.46
C ASN A 88 22.74 -8.63 -4.94
N PRO A 89 23.75 -7.94 -5.50
CA PRO A 89 24.21 -6.64 -4.97
C PRO A 89 23.14 -5.55 -4.96
N GLU A 90 22.26 -5.54 -5.97
CA GLU A 90 21.23 -4.53 -6.17
C GLU A 90 19.85 -5.20 -6.34
N PRO A 91 19.28 -5.75 -5.26
CA PRO A 91 17.98 -6.41 -5.33
C PRO A 91 16.89 -5.37 -5.64
N LYS A 92 15.93 -5.75 -6.50
CA LYS A 92 14.83 -4.88 -6.93
C LYS A 92 13.49 -5.50 -6.56
N GLY A 93 12.51 -4.64 -6.29
CA GLY A 93 11.11 -5.05 -6.16
C GLY A 93 10.54 -5.53 -7.51
N GLU A 94 9.47 -6.31 -7.45
CA GLU A 94 8.86 -6.95 -8.63
C GLU A 94 7.69 -6.14 -9.22
N LEU A 95 7.25 -5.09 -8.53
CA LEU A 95 6.18 -4.21 -9.00
C LEU A 95 6.73 -3.25 -10.05
N GLU A 96 6.15 -3.30 -11.24
CA GLU A 96 6.49 -2.41 -12.34
C GLU A 96 5.93 -1.01 -12.10
N HIS A 97 6.77 0.00 -12.25
CA HIS A 97 6.44 1.40 -12.04
C HIS A 97 7.34 2.31 -12.88
N LEU A 98 6.88 3.52 -13.15
CA LEU A 98 7.58 4.52 -13.98
C LEU A 98 8.18 5.65 -13.13
N ASN A 99 7.56 5.93 -11.98
CA ASN A 99 7.84 7.07 -11.12
C ASN A 99 7.30 6.80 -9.69
N PRO A 100 7.57 7.66 -8.68
CA PRO A 100 7.09 7.46 -7.32
C PRO A 100 5.57 7.31 -7.19
N TYR A 101 4.79 8.03 -8.00
CA TYR A 101 3.32 7.96 -7.98
C TYR A 101 2.81 6.60 -8.46
N THR A 102 3.28 6.13 -9.61
CA THR A 102 2.91 4.82 -10.15
C THR A 102 3.37 3.67 -9.24
N LEU A 103 4.52 3.82 -8.55
CA LEU A 103 4.92 2.89 -7.49
C LEU A 103 3.90 2.87 -6.35
N LEU A 104 3.53 4.04 -5.81
CA LEU A 104 2.55 4.15 -4.74
C LEU A 104 1.22 3.47 -5.12
N VAL A 105 0.72 3.74 -6.33
CA VAL A 105 -0.50 3.11 -6.85
C VAL A 105 -0.32 1.59 -6.95
N ALA A 106 0.79 1.10 -7.51
CA ALA A 106 1.06 -0.34 -7.63
C ALA A 106 1.10 -1.03 -6.25
N VAL A 107 1.71 -0.39 -5.24
CA VAL A 107 1.78 -0.95 -3.88
C VAL A 107 0.41 -0.94 -3.19
N VAL A 108 -0.41 0.10 -3.38
CA VAL A 108 -1.80 0.11 -2.88
C VAL A 108 -2.63 -1.00 -3.55
N LEU A 109 -2.41 -1.25 -4.84
CA LEU A 109 -3.08 -2.31 -5.58
C LEU A 109 -2.60 -3.72 -5.21
N SER A 110 -1.38 -3.88 -4.71
CA SER A 110 -0.81 -5.18 -4.35
C SER A 110 -1.35 -5.77 -3.04
N ALA A 111 -2.09 -5.00 -2.25
CA ALA A 111 -2.76 -5.51 -1.06
C ALA A 111 -3.67 -6.71 -1.43
N GLN A 112 -3.34 -7.91 -0.91
CA GLN A 112 -4.03 -9.16 -1.22
C GLN A 112 -4.10 -9.48 -2.72
N ALA A 113 -3.06 -9.14 -3.46
CA ALA A 113 -2.88 -9.49 -4.86
C ALA A 113 -1.45 -10.00 -5.10
N THR A 114 -1.24 -10.70 -6.22
CA THR A 114 0.10 -11.07 -6.66
C THR A 114 0.71 -9.94 -7.47
N ASP A 115 2.03 -9.72 -7.36
CA ASP A 115 2.72 -8.67 -8.12
C ASP A 115 2.55 -8.87 -9.63
N ALA A 116 2.56 -10.12 -10.11
CA ALA A 116 2.26 -10.44 -11.51
C ALA A 116 0.85 -10.00 -11.95
N GLY A 117 -0.15 -10.18 -11.08
CA GLY A 117 -1.52 -9.73 -11.33
C GLY A 117 -1.63 -8.19 -11.35
N VAL A 118 -0.91 -7.52 -10.43
CA VAL A 118 -0.81 -6.06 -10.41
C VAL A 118 -0.16 -5.54 -11.68
N ASN A 119 1.03 -6.04 -12.04
CA ASN A 119 1.76 -5.61 -13.24
C ASN A 119 0.91 -5.79 -14.52
N LYS A 120 0.18 -6.91 -14.63
CA LYS A 120 -0.73 -7.13 -15.77
C LYS A 120 -1.79 -6.03 -15.89
N ALA A 121 -2.37 -5.59 -14.78
CA ALA A 121 -3.37 -4.53 -14.79
C ALA A 121 -2.76 -3.14 -14.96
N THR A 122 -1.62 -2.88 -14.32
CA THR A 122 -1.03 -1.54 -14.26
C THR A 122 -0.29 -1.15 -15.53
N ARG A 123 0.27 -2.07 -16.31
CA ARG A 123 0.96 -1.74 -17.58
C ARG A 123 0.10 -0.87 -18.51
N ALA A 124 -1.14 -1.28 -18.75
CA ALA A 124 -2.06 -0.54 -19.61
C ALA A 124 -2.57 0.74 -18.93
N LEU A 125 -2.83 0.69 -17.61
CA LEU A 125 -3.28 1.85 -16.84
C LEU A 125 -2.22 2.96 -16.82
N PHE A 126 -0.97 2.63 -16.52
CA PHE A 126 0.11 3.61 -16.39
C PHE A 126 0.56 4.18 -17.73
N ALA A 127 0.33 3.48 -18.84
CA ALA A 127 0.54 4.04 -20.17
C ALA A 127 -0.37 5.25 -20.46
N VAL A 128 -1.56 5.31 -19.85
CA VAL A 128 -2.52 6.41 -20.04
C VAL A 128 -2.63 7.35 -18.83
N ALA A 129 -2.31 6.87 -17.63
CA ALA A 129 -2.43 7.61 -16.37
C ALA A 129 -1.24 7.33 -15.43
N ASP A 130 -0.17 8.10 -15.58
CA ASP A 130 1.08 8.04 -14.80
C ASP A 130 1.24 9.21 -13.81
N THR A 131 0.24 10.07 -13.68
CA THR A 131 0.19 11.18 -12.70
C THR A 131 -1.15 11.22 -11.97
N PRO A 132 -1.24 11.81 -10.76
CA PRO A 132 -2.51 11.98 -10.06
C PRO A 132 -3.59 12.67 -10.89
N GLN A 133 -3.21 13.70 -11.66
CA GLN A 133 -4.11 14.48 -12.51
C GLN A 133 -4.70 13.62 -13.62
N LYS A 134 -3.86 12.83 -14.31
CA LYS A 134 -4.33 11.93 -15.37
C LYS A 134 -5.21 10.82 -14.79
N MET A 135 -4.86 10.28 -13.63
CA MET A 135 -5.66 9.24 -12.96
C MET A 135 -7.04 9.74 -12.55
N LEU A 136 -7.14 10.97 -12.04
CA LEU A 136 -8.44 11.59 -11.74
C LEU A 136 -9.25 11.89 -12.99
N ALA A 137 -8.60 12.42 -14.04
CA ALA A 137 -9.25 12.70 -15.32
C ALA A 137 -9.81 11.43 -15.98
N LEU A 138 -9.14 10.29 -15.77
CA LEU A 138 -9.61 8.98 -16.24
C LEU A 138 -10.90 8.53 -15.54
N GLY A 139 -11.08 8.89 -14.26
CA GLY A 139 -12.28 8.59 -13.48
C GLY A 139 -12.32 7.18 -12.87
N GLU A 140 -13.10 7.03 -11.80
CA GLU A 140 -13.15 5.78 -11.01
C GLU A 140 -13.60 4.57 -11.83
N ASP A 141 -14.64 4.74 -12.66
CA ASP A 141 -15.22 3.64 -13.43
C ASP A 141 -14.21 3.04 -14.41
N THR A 142 -13.46 3.89 -15.11
CA THR A 142 -12.44 3.45 -16.06
C THR A 142 -11.24 2.84 -15.33
N VAL A 143 -10.76 3.44 -14.24
CA VAL A 143 -9.72 2.84 -13.40
C VAL A 143 -10.16 1.44 -12.94
N ARG A 144 -11.39 1.31 -12.45
CA ARG A 144 -11.98 0.05 -11.99
C ARG A 144 -11.94 -1.01 -13.09
N ASP A 145 -12.21 -0.64 -14.34
CA ASP A 145 -12.17 -1.57 -15.47
C ASP A 145 -10.75 -2.03 -15.81
N TYR A 146 -9.75 -1.15 -15.72
CA TYR A 146 -8.33 -1.53 -15.88
C TYR A 146 -7.90 -2.57 -14.83
N ILE A 147 -8.33 -2.38 -13.57
CA ILE A 147 -7.88 -3.21 -12.45
C ILE A 147 -8.84 -4.33 -12.06
N LYS A 148 -9.89 -4.59 -12.85
CA LYS A 148 -10.96 -5.57 -12.52
C LYS A 148 -10.49 -7.01 -12.35
N THR A 149 -9.30 -7.33 -12.84
CA THR A 149 -8.66 -8.64 -12.70
C THR A 149 -8.03 -8.86 -11.33
N ILE A 150 -7.89 -7.80 -10.53
CA ILE A 150 -7.32 -7.84 -9.18
C ILE A 150 -8.45 -8.01 -8.14
N GLY A 151 -8.19 -8.78 -7.08
CA GLY A 151 -9.10 -8.86 -5.93
C GLY A 151 -9.34 -7.49 -5.29
N LEU A 152 -10.57 -7.26 -4.79
CA LEU A 152 -11.00 -6.01 -4.14
C LEU A 152 -10.95 -4.76 -5.04
N TYR A 153 -10.96 -4.94 -6.37
CA TYR A 153 -10.76 -3.86 -7.35
C TYR A 153 -11.70 -2.66 -7.19
N ARG A 154 -12.95 -2.85 -6.74
CA ARG A 154 -13.90 -1.73 -6.51
C ARG A 154 -13.39 -0.75 -5.45
N ASN A 155 -13.06 -1.27 -4.26
CA ASN A 155 -12.51 -0.45 -3.17
C ASN A 155 -11.13 0.09 -3.52
N LYS A 156 -10.33 -0.69 -4.26
CA LYS A 156 -9.02 -0.25 -4.74
C LYS A 156 -9.14 0.93 -5.72
N ALA A 157 -10.05 0.88 -6.69
CA ALA A 157 -10.27 1.98 -7.63
C ALA A 157 -10.71 3.25 -6.90
N LYS A 158 -11.66 3.13 -5.97
CA LYS A 158 -12.07 4.24 -5.10
C LYS A 158 -10.89 4.83 -4.33
N ASN A 159 -10.04 3.99 -3.72
CA ASN A 159 -8.83 4.46 -3.02
C ASN A 159 -7.83 5.13 -3.99
N VAL A 160 -7.65 4.60 -5.20
CA VAL A 160 -6.77 5.18 -6.23
C VAL A 160 -7.23 6.55 -6.69
N ILE A 161 -8.54 6.77 -6.80
CA ILE A 161 -9.08 8.10 -7.09
C ILE A 161 -8.93 9.01 -5.87
N ALA A 162 -9.34 8.54 -4.69
CA ALA A 162 -9.28 9.35 -3.47
C ALA A 162 -7.86 9.76 -3.07
N LEU A 163 -6.86 8.87 -3.21
CA LEU A 163 -5.47 9.25 -2.96
C LEU A 163 -4.98 10.25 -4.00
N SER A 164 -5.32 10.09 -5.28
CA SER A 164 -4.90 11.02 -6.32
C SER A 164 -5.49 12.42 -6.08
N GLN A 165 -6.74 12.49 -5.63
CA GLN A 165 -7.38 13.75 -5.22
C GLN A 165 -6.65 14.40 -4.05
N LYS A 166 -6.30 13.61 -3.02
CA LYS A 166 -5.59 14.10 -1.84
C LYS A 166 -4.18 14.58 -2.18
N LEU A 167 -3.45 13.87 -3.04
CA LEU A 167 -2.13 14.28 -3.51
C LEU A 167 -2.17 15.66 -4.17
N ILE A 168 -3.16 15.91 -5.05
CA ILE A 168 -3.30 17.21 -5.69
C ILE A 168 -3.67 18.31 -4.69
N ALA A 169 -4.62 18.03 -3.80
CA ALA A 169 -5.17 19.03 -2.89
C ALA A 169 -4.19 19.43 -1.78
N GLU A 170 -3.43 18.48 -1.22
CA GLU A 170 -2.62 18.69 -0.02
C GLU A 170 -1.11 18.63 -0.27
N PHE A 171 -0.67 17.97 -1.36
CA PHE A 171 0.75 17.68 -1.62
C PHE A 171 1.22 18.14 -3.01
N GLY A 172 0.49 19.04 -3.67
CA GLY A 172 0.87 19.61 -4.97
C GLY A 172 0.91 18.61 -6.13
N GLY A 173 0.32 17.42 -5.96
CA GLY A 173 0.36 16.33 -6.93
C GLY A 173 1.62 15.47 -6.84
N GLU A 174 2.45 15.64 -5.83
CA GLU A 174 3.65 14.83 -5.60
C GLU A 174 3.47 13.84 -4.45
N VAL A 175 4.16 12.71 -4.51
CA VAL A 175 4.17 11.73 -3.41
C VAL A 175 4.98 12.30 -2.24
N PRO A 176 4.39 12.44 -1.04
CA PRO A 176 5.10 12.98 0.11
C PRO A 176 6.25 12.08 0.57
N ARG A 177 7.23 12.66 1.26
CA ARG A 177 8.46 11.97 1.67
C ARG A 177 8.51 11.59 3.15
N THR A 178 7.41 11.75 3.88
CA THR A 178 7.33 11.26 5.26
C THR A 178 6.35 10.10 5.39
N ARG A 179 6.65 9.19 6.33
CA ARG A 179 5.80 8.03 6.61
C ARG A 179 4.39 8.44 7.00
N ALA A 180 4.25 9.43 7.88
CA ALA A 180 2.95 9.89 8.38
C ALA A 180 2.07 10.47 7.26
N GLU A 181 2.67 11.23 6.35
CA GLU A 181 1.94 11.78 5.19
C GLU A 181 1.48 10.69 4.23
N ILE A 182 2.35 9.71 3.92
CA ILE A 182 1.96 8.58 3.06
C ILE A 182 0.88 7.72 3.74
N GLU A 183 1.00 7.45 5.05
CA GLU A 183 -0.03 6.73 5.83
C GLU A 183 -1.38 7.47 5.88
N SER A 184 -1.39 8.78 5.66
CA SER A 184 -2.61 9.58 5.58
C SER A 184 -3.37 9.39 4.25
N LEU A 185 -2.76 8.73 3.25
CA LEU A 185 -3.34 8.52 1.93
C LEU A 185 -4.28 7.29 1.93
N PRO A 186 -5.48 7.38 1.32
CA PRO A 186 -6.40 6.25 1.22
C PRO A 186 -5.76 4.97 0.65
N GLY A 187 -5.83 3.89 1.42
CA GLY A 187 -5.28 2.59 1.03
C GLY A 187 -3.76 2.42 1.26
N ALA A 188 -3.06 3.45 1.73
CA ALA A 188 -1.65 3.37 2.08
C ALA A 188 -1.50 3.21 3.61
N GLY A 189 -1.18 1.99 4.07
CA GLY A 189 -0.80 1.75 5.46
C GLY A 189 0.72 1.85 5.67
N ARG A 190 1.18 1.57 6.90
CA ARG A 190 2.61 1.58 7.28
C ARG A 190 3.52 0.80 6.34
N LYS A 191 3.12 -0.42 5.95
CA LYS A 191 3.87 -1.24 4.99
C LYS A 191 4.01 -0.52 3.66
N THR A 192 2.93 0.07 3.15
CA THR A 192 2.94 0.83 1.89
C THR A 192 3.89 2.02 1.99
N ALA A 193 3.81 2.77 3.10
CA ALA A 193 4.70 3.91 3.33
C ALA A 193 6.17 3.48 3.35
N ASN A 194 6.54 2.44 4.10
CA ASN A 194 7.92 1.94 4.13
C ASN A 194 8.40 1.45 2.75
N VAL A 195 7.56 0.75 1.98
CA VAL A 195 7.95 0.34 0.62
C VAL A 195 8.22 1.55 -0.27
N VAL A 196 7.33 2.55 -0.26
CA VAL A 196 7.46 3.75 -1.11
C VAL A 196 8.69 4.57 -0.70
N LEU A 197 8.90 4.80 0.59
CA LEU A 197 10.06 5.54 1.10
C LEU A 197 11.38 4.87 0.70
N ASN A 198 11.49 3.56 0.86
CA ASN A 198 12.68 2.82 0.47
C ASN A 198 12.91 2.82 -1.05
N MET A 199 11.91 2.43 -1.84
CA MET A 199 12.09 2.20 -3.27
C MET A 199 12.13 3.49 -4.10
N ALA A 200 11.32 4.50 -3.77
CA ALA A 200 11.28 5.75 -4.53
C ALA A 200 12.27 6.79 -4.02
N PHE A 201 12.59 6.78 -2.72
CA PHE A 201 13.37 7.83 -2.08
C PHE A 201 14.65 7.33 -1.40
N SER A 202 14.97 6.04 -1.51
CA SER A 202 16.18 5.42 -0.94
C SER A 202 16.29 5.56 0.59
N GLU A 203 15.16 5.70 1.28
CA GLU A 203 15.14 5.78 2.73
C GLU A 203 15.39 4.41 3.38
N HIS A 204 16.06 4.40 4.52
CA HIS A 204 16.40 3.18 5.28
C HIS A 204 15.21 2.63 6.09
N THR A 205 14.08 2.40 5.44
CA THR A 205 12.86 1.88 6.08
C THR A 205 12.67 0.39 5.86
N MET A 206 12.13 -0.32 6.86
CA MET A 206 11.88 -1.76 6.77
C MET A 206 10.39 -2.08 6.62
N ALA A 207 9.97 -2.52 5.45
CA ALA A 207 8.61 -3.02 5.26
C ALA A 207 8.52 -4.50 5.66
N VAL A 208 7.58 -4.84 6.55
CA VAL A 208 7.34 -6.22 6.97
C VAL A 208 6.05 -6.75 6.37
N ASP A 209 6.16 -7.66 5.42
CA ASP A 209 5.05 -8.43 4.87
C ASP A 209 5.06 -9.87 5.42
N THR A 210 4.24 -10.76 4.86
CA THR A 210 4.17 -12.15 5.31
C THR A 210 5.44 -12.96 5.03
N HIS A 211 6.24 -12.57 4.02
CA HIS A 211 7.52 -13.21 3.69
C HIS A 211 8.59 -12.77 4.68
N VAL A 212 8.78 -11.47 4.85
CA VAL A 212 9.75 -10.91 5.80
C VAL A 212 9.41 -11.36 7.21
N PHE A 213 8.15 -11.26 7.63
CA PHE A 213 7.71 -11.72 8.95
C PHE A 213 8.07 -13.19 9.22
N ARG A 214 7.83 -14.06 8.23
CA ARG A 214 8.16 -15.49 8.34
C ARG A 214 9.67 -15.73 8.37
N VAL A 215 10.43 -15.08 7.48
CA VAL A 215 11.89 -15.20 7.43
C VAL A 215 12.50 -14.75 8.76
N SER A 216 12.11 -13.58 9.27
CA SER A 216 12.63 -13.03 10.52
C SER A 216 12.37 -13.96 11.72
N ASN A 217 11.18 -14.54 11.80
CA ASN A 217 10.80 -15.45 12.89
C ASN A 217 11.47 -16.83 12.76
N ARG A 218 11.51 -17.43 11.56
CA ARG A 218 12.13 -18.75 11.36
C ARG A 218 13.63 -18.71 11.58
N THR A 219 14.30 -17.71 11.03
CA THR A 219 15.77 -17.66 11.01
C THR A 219 16.36 -17.35 12.38
N GLY A 220 15.66 -16.57 13.21
CA GLY A 220 16.21 -15.96 14.41
C GLY A 220 16.74 -14.54 14.19
N LEU A 221 16.59 -13.96 12.99
CA LEU A 221 17.06 -12.61 12.68
C LEU A 221 16.39 -11.54 13.55
N ALA A 222 15.06 -11.52 13.58
CA ALA A 222 14.29 -10.59 14.40
C ALA A 222 12.92 -11.19 14.76
N PRO A 223 12.86 -12.18 15.67
CA PRO A 223 11.60 -12.81 16.07
C PRO A 223 10.66 -11.81 16.75
N GLY A 224 9.37 -11.89 16.44
CA GLY A 224 8.34 -10.98 16.95
C GLY A 224 6.93 -11.49 16.65
N LYS A 225 5.98 -11.15 17.52
CA LYS A 225 4.58 -11.60 17.42
C LYS A 225 3.78 -10.76 16.45
N THR A 226 4.18 -9.51 16.23
CA THR A 226 3.51 -8.55 15.36
C THR A 226 4.45 -8.04 14.26
N PRO A 227 3.94 -7.62 13.09
CA PRO A 227 4.77 -7.00 12.06
C PRO A 227 5.56 -5.80 12.58
N LEU A 228 4.99 -5.01 13.50
CA LEU A 228 5.66 -3.87 14.12
C LEU A 228 6.83 -4.30 15.00
N GLU A 229 6.67 -5.33 15.83
CA GLU A 229 7.78 -5.88 16.62
C GLU A 229 8.92 -6.37 15.73
N VAL A 230 8.60 -7.02 14.61
CA VAL A 230 9.60 -7.48 13.63
C VAL A 230 10.25 -6.30 12.92
N GLU A 231 9.49 -5.28 12.51
CA GLU A 231 10.02 -4.06 11.87
C GLU A 231 11.07 -3.39 12.76
N LEU A 232 10.71 -3.09 14.01
CA LEU A 232 11.60 -2.47 14.99
C LEU A 232 12.79 -3.37 15.34
N GLY A 233 12.58 -4.68 15.39
CA GLY A 233 13.64 -5.66 15.61
C GLY A 233 14.67 -5.64 14.48
N LEU A 234 14.20 -5.64 13.22
CA LEU A 234 15.05 -5.57 12.03
C LEU A 234 15.82 -4.25 11.94
N GLU A 235 15.15 -3.11 12.15
CA GLU A 235 15.78 -1.78 12.16
C GLU A 235 16.90 -1.68 13.22
N ARG A 236 16.77 -2.41 14.33
CA ARG A 236 17.77 -2.43 15.40
C ARG A 236 18.99 -3.33 15.10
N VAL A 237 18.78 -4.48 14.46
CA VAL A 237 19.85 -5.49 14.33
C VAL A 237 20.59 -5.43 13.01
N ILE A 238 19.99 -4.89 11.95
CA ILE A 238 20.59 -4.84 10.62
C ILE A 238 21.53 -3.63 10.54
N PRO A 239 22.82 -3.83 10.20
CA PRO A 239 23.75 -2.73 9.98
C PRO A 239 23.27 -1.75 8.90
N SER A 240 23.51 -0.45 9.09
CA SER A 240 23.05 0.61 8.19
C SER A 240 23.49 0.44 6.74
N GLU A 241 24.68 -0.15 6.49
CA GLU A 241 25.20 -0.43 5.15
C GLU A 241 24.34 -1.41 4.34
N PHE A 242 23.53 -2.23 5.01
CA PHE A 242 22.64 -3.20 4.38
C PHE A 242 21.20 -2.73 4.31
N MET A 243 20.82 -1.71 5.10
CA MET A 243 19.41 -1.34 5.33
C MET A 243 18.66 -0.97 4.05
N LEU A 244 19.32 -0.29 3.11
CA LEU A 244 18.71 0.10 1.84
C LEU A 244 18.14 -1.10 1.07
N HIS A 245 18.87 -2.22 1.06
CA HIS A 245 18.53 -3.41 0.27
C HIS A 245 17.95 -4.55 1.11
N ALA A 246 18.05 -4.47 2.44
CA ALA A 246 17.64 -5.50 3.36
C ALA A 246 16.20 -5.98 3.15
N HIS A 247 15.25 -5.05 2.97
CA HIS A 247 13.86 -5.42 2.69
C HIS A 247 13.75 -6.33 1.45
N HIS A 248 14.39 -5.93 0.34
CA HIS A 248 14.34 -6.67 -0.92
C HIS A 248 15.00 -8.04 -0.84
N TRP A 249 16.14 -8.16 -0.15
CA TRP A 249 16.75 -9.48 0.08
C TRP A 249 15.83 -10.40 0.88
N LEU A 250 15.23 -9.90 1.97
CA LEU A 250 14.38 -10.71 2.84
C LEU A 250 13.07 -11.13 2.16
N ILE A 251 12.41 -10.23 1.42
CA ILE A 251 11.18 -10.56 0.70
C ILE A 251 11.44 -11.57 -0.42
N LEU A 252 12.51 -11.38 -1.23
CA LEU A 252 12.88 -12.31 -2.30
C LEU A 252 13.28 -13.67 -1.73
N HIS A 253 14.07 -13.68 -0.65
CA HIS A 253 14.44 -14.91 0.04
C HIS A 253 13.22 -15.65 0.59
N GLY A 254 12.30 -14.94 1.24
CA GLY A 254 11.04 -15.51 1.72
C GLY A 254 10.13 -15.99 0.59
N ARG A 255 10.17 -15.34 -0.58
CA ARG A 255 9.34 -15.68 -1.74
C ARG A 255 9.84 -16.90 -2.49
N TYR A 256 11.16 -17.06 -2.65
CA TYR A 256 11.74 -18.05 -3.54
C TYR A 256 12.50 -19.19 -2.84
N THR A 257 12.87 -19.02 -1.57
CA THR A 257 13.70 -19.97 -0.82
C THR A 257 13.01 -20.41 0.47
N CYS A 258 12.72 -19.49 1.38
CA CYS A 258 12.05 -19.77 2.66
C CYS A 258 10.52 -19.82 2.50
N LEU A 259 10.05 -20.74 1.66
CA LEU A 259 8.63 -20.92 1.33
C LEU A 259 7.80 -21.31 2.56
N ALA A 260 6.52 -20.93 2.58
CA ALA A 260 5.65 -21.15 3.74
C ALA A 260 5.45 -22.63 4.09
N ARG A 261 5.29 -23.50 3.08
CA ARG A 261 5.01 -24.93 3.27
C ARG A 261 6.26 -25.80 3.19
N SER A 262 6.93 -25.79 2.04
CA SER A 262 8.13 -26.60 1.78
C SER A 262 9.28 -25.65 1.43
N PRO A 263 9.99 -25.10 2.43
CA PRO A 263 11.15 -24.26 2.18
C PRO A 263 12.25 -25.09 1.51
N ARG A 264 13.09 -24.43 0.73
CA ARG A 264 14.23 -25.05 0.03
C ARG A 264 15.48 -24.89 0.88
N CYS A 265 15.51 -25.56 2.02
CA CYS A 265 16.57 -25.39 3.01
C CYS A 265 17.92 -25.87 2.44
N GLU A 266 17.93 -26.89 1.60
CA GLU A 266 19.12 -27.41 0.91
C GLU A 266 19.77 -26.39 -0.04
N LEU A 267 18.99 -25.44 -0.58
CA LEU A 267 19.48 -24.37 -1.47
C LEU A 267 19.67 -23.03 -0.74
N CYS A 268 19.49 -22.99 0.58
CA CYS A 268 19.44 -21.74 1.34
C CYS A 268 20.84 -21.22 1.69
N LEU A 269 21.17 -20.02 1.20
CA LEU A 269 22.47 -19.36 1.42
C LEU A 269 22.78 -19.00 2.88
N ILE A 270 21.79 -19.06 3.77
CA ILE A 270 21.91 -18.80 5.21
C ILE A 270 21.49 -20.03 6.05
N ASN A 271 21.51 -21.24 5.46
CA ASN A 271 21.02 -22.45 6.15
C ASN A 271 21.76 -22.71 7.47
N ASP A 272 23.09 -22.63 7.46
CA ASP A 272 23.99 -22.83 8.60
C ASP A 272 23.73 -21.82 9.74
N LEU A 273 23.32 -20.59 9.40
CA LEU A 273 22.97 -19.54 10.36
C LEU A 273 21.53 -19.71 10.90
N CYS A 274 20.62 -20.24 10.08
CA CYS A 274 19.20 -20.35 10.40
C CYS A 274 18.94 -21.22 11.64
N ARG A 275 18.06 -20.75 12.52
CA ARG A 275 17.69 -21.41 13.78
C ARG A 275 16.34 -22.13 13.75
N TRP A 276 15.72 -22.27 12.58
CA TRP A 276 14.45 -22.96 12.44
C TRP A 276 14.64 -24.48 12.66
N PRO A 277 13.87 -25.14 13.54
CA PRO A 277 14.07 -26.56 13.85
C PRO A 277 13.58 -27.50 12.74
N GLU A 278 12.57 -27.10 11.97
CA GLU A 278 11.92 -27.95 10.95
C GLU A 278 12.58 -27.80 9.55
N LYS A 279 13.91 -27.62 9.49
CA LYS A 279 14.63 -27.51 8.21
C LYS A 279 14.40 -28.76 7.34
N THR A 280 14.17 -28.53 6.07
CA THR A 280 14.02 -29.54 5.01
C THR A 280 15.38 -29.77 4.33
N VAL A 281 16.27 -30.50 4.98
CA VAL A 281 17.60 -30.86 4.45
C VAL A 281 17.73 -32.36 4.28
#